data_AF-A0A1F3LC27-F1
#
_entry.id   AF-A0A1F3LC27-F1
#
_cell.length_a   1.000
_cell.length_b   1.000
_cell.length_c   1.000
_cell.angle_alpha   90.00
_cell.angle_beta   90.00
_cell.angle_gamma   90.00
#
_symmetry.space_group_name_H-M   'P 1'
#
loop_
_entity.id
_entity.type
_entity.pdbx_description
1 polymer ?
#
loop_
_entity_poly.entity_id
_entity_poly.type
_entity_poly.pdbx_seq_one_letter_code
_entity_poly.pdbx_strand_id
1 'polypeptide(L)' 'MQITLNIDLANQNAIALLNYIQTLDFIKIENEKVMLTEAQKTAINEGLKALKNGKSMEHSQVMEETKKRYPNLFKG' A
#
# COMPACT_ATOMS: atom_id res chain seq x y z
N MET A 1 -0.22 -19.21 -24.24
CA MET A 1 -1.07 -19.83 -23.20
C MET A 1 -0.80 -19.12 -21.90
N GLN A 2 -1.82 -18.63 -21.22
CA GLN A 2 -1.70 -17.94 -19.93
C GLN A 2 -2.22 -18.87 -18.83
N ILE A 3 -1.47 -19.00 -17.74
CA ILE A 3 -1.85 -19.81 -16.59
C ILE A 3 -1.89 -18.89 -15.38
N THR A 4 -2.98 -18.94 -14.64
CA THR A 4 -3.16 -18.21 -13.37
C THR A 4 -3.03 -19.19 -12.21
N LEU A 5 -2.19 -18.86 -11.24
CA LEU A 5 -1.98 -19.66 -10.03
C LEU A 5 -2.50 -18.89 -8.81
N ASN A 6 -3.39 -19.51 -8.04
CA ASN A 6 -3.81 -18.99 -6.75
C ASN A 6 -2.92 -19.61 -5.66
N ILE A 7 -2.08 -18.79 -5.03
CA ILE A 7 -1.09 -19.23 -4.04
C ILE A 7 -1.51 -18.73 -2.66
N ASP A 8 -1.71 -19.65 -1.73
CA ASP A 8 -1.92 -19.32 -0.31
C ASP A 8 -0.60 -18.97 0.37
N LEU A 9 -0.42 -17.68 0.70
CA LEU A 9 0.80 -17.17 1.33
C LEU A 9 0.93 -17.58 2.81
N ALA A 10 -0.04 -18.25 3.42
CA ALA A 10 0.10 -18.85 4.74
C ALA A 10 0.82 -20.21 4.71
N ASN A 11 0.90 -20.85 3.54
CA ASN A 11 1.52 -22.17 3.38
C ASN A 11 3.01 -22.07 3.01
N GLN A 12 3.89 -22.59 3.86
CA GLN A 12 5.34 -22.53 3.66
C GLN A 12 5.82 -23.20 2.37
N ASN A 13 5.18 -24.30 1.95
CA ASN A 13 5.51 -24.97 0.69
C ASN A 13 5.10 -24.13 -0.53
N ALA A 14 3.99 -23.40 -0.41
CA ALA A 14 3.51 -22.51 -1.45
C ALA A 14 4.44 -21.29 -1.63
N ILE A 15 4.98 -20.76 -0.52
CA ILE A 15 6.01 -19.72 -0.54
C ILE A 15 7.30 -20.24 -1.21
N ALA A 16 7.76 -21.43 -0.84
CA ALA A 16 8.96 -22.02 -1.43
C ALA A 16 8.81 -22.21 -2.95
N LEU A 17 7.64 -22.67 -3.41
CA LEU A 17 7.31 -22.78 -4.83
C LEU A 17 7.31 -21.41 -5.52
N LEU A 18 6.71 -20.39 -4.92
CA LEU A 18 6.71 -19.03 -5.47
C LEU A 18 8.13 -18.48 -5.63
N ASN A 19 8.98 -18.66 -4.62
CA ASN A 19 10.37 -18.23 -4.65
C ASN A 19 11.17 -18.95 -5.74
N TYR A 20 10.93 -20.25 -5.94
CA TYR A 20 11.55 -20.99 -7.03
C TYR A 20 11.11 -20.47 -8.40
N ILE A 21 9.80 -20.31 -8.61
CA ILE A 21 9.23 -19.80 -9.86
C ILE A 21 9.79 -18.39 -10.18
N GLN A 22 9.98 -17.55 -9.17
CA GLN A 22 10.59 -16.21 -9.28
C GLN A 22 12.03 -16.23 -9.81
N THR A 23 12.75 -17.34 -9.67
CA THR A 23 14.14 -17.45 -10.16
C THR A 23 14.24 -17.79 -11.64
N LEU A 24 13.13 -18.19 -12.27
CA LEU A 24 13.09 -18.61 -13.67
C LEU A 24 12.99 -17.39 -14.59
N ASP A 25 13.95 -17.25 -15.50
CA ASP A 25 14.11 -16.10 -16.41
C ASP A 25 13.00 -15.95 -17.46
N PHE A 26 12.30 -17.04 -17.79
CA PHE A 26 11.17 -17.04 -18.70
C PHE A 26 9.82 -16.73 -18.04
N ILE A 27 9.78 -16.61 -16.70
CA ILE A 27 8.57 -16.24 -15.99
C ILE A 27 8.50 -14.72 -15.85
N LYS A 28 7.50 -14.12 -16.49
CA LYS A 28 7.15 -12.71 -16.27
C LYS A 28 6.09 -12.63 -15.18
N ILE A 29 6.50 -12.21 -14.00
CA ILE A 29 5.58 -11.87 -12.92
C ILE A 29 5.09 -10.45 -13.16
N GLU A 30 3.84 -10.32 -13.57
CA GLU A 30 3.13 -9.05 -13.57
C GLU A 30 2.77 -8.71 -12.13
N ASN A 31 3.79 -8.32 -11.36
CA ASN A 31 3.53 -7.54 -10.16
C ASN A 31 3.05 -6.19 -10.68
N GLU A 32 1.78 -5.87 -10.49
CA GLU A 32 1.32 -4.48 -10.59
C GLU A 32 2.10 -3.68 -9.54
N LYS A 33 3.28 -3.22 -9.95
CA LYS A 33 4.06 -2.29 -9.17
C LYS A 33 3.30 -0.99 -9.29
N VAL A 34 2.42 -0.73 -8.31
CA VAL A 34 1.72 0.54 -8.20
C VAL A 34 2.80 1.60 -8.01
N MET A 35 3.21 2.19 -9.13
CA MET A 35 4.22 3.23 -9.18
C MET A 35 3.52 4.51 -8.74
N LEU A 36 3.91 5.02 -7.58
CA LEU A 36 3.45 6.32 -7.12
C LEU A 36 3.82 7.38 -8.15
N THR A 37 2.87 8.27 -8.45
CA THR A 37 3.15 9.45 -9.27
C THR A 37 4.11 10.39 -8.54
N GLU A 38 4.81 11.26 -9.25
CA GLU A 38 5.69 12.26 -8.64
C GLU A 38 4.96 13.19 -7.67
N ALA A 39 3.69 13.49 -7.95
CA ALA A 39 2.82 14.23 -7.04
C ALA A 39 2.57 13.46 -5.73
N GLN A 40 2.28 12.17 -5.80
CA GLN A 40 2.09 11.32 -4.62
C GLN A 40 3.38 11.21 -3.79
N LYS A 41 4.53 11.00 -4.45
CA LYS A 41 5.84 10.97 -3.77
C LYS A 41 6.14 12.28 -3.05
N THR A 42 5.86 13.41 -3.71
CA THR A 42 6.05 14.75 -3.13
C THR A 42 5.18 14.92 -1.88
N ALA A 43 3.88 14.62 -1.96
CA ALA A 43 2.96 14.72 -0.83
C ALA A 43 3.39 13.85 0.36
N ILE A 44 3.85 12.62 0.11
CA ILE A 44 4.37 11.73 1.16
C ILE A 44 5.62 12.34 1.81
N ASN A 45 6.56 12.84 1.00
CA ASN A 45 7.79 13.45 1.51
C ASN A 45 7.51 14.70 2.36
N GLU A 46 6.54 15.51 1.97
CA GLU A 46 6.08 16.67 2.76
C GLU A 46 5.47 16.24 4.09
N GLY A 47 4.59 15.23 4.07
CA GLY A 47 4.02 14.66 5.29
C GLY A 47 5.10 14.13 6.24
N LEU A 48 6.08 13.38 5.73
CA LEU A 48 7.20 12.87 6.51
C LEU A 48 8.06 14.00 7.11
N LYS A 49 8.30 15.08 6.36
CA LYS A 49 8.99 16.28 6.87
C LYS A 49 8.20 16.96 7.97
N ALA A 50 6.88 17.08 7.83
CA ALA A 50 6.02 17.67 8.85
C ALA A 50 6.07 16.88 10.16
N LEU A 51 5.98 15.55 10.08
CA LEU A 51 6.11 14.65 11.23
C LEU A 51 7.47 14.79 11.93
N LYS A 52 8.56 14.83 11.17
CA LYS A 52 9.92 15.06 11.72
C LYS A 52 10.04 16.38 12.47
N ASN A 53 9.31 17.41 12.03
CA ASN A 53 9.31 18.73 12.65
C ASN A 53 8.29 18.85 13.80
N GLY A 54 7.78 17.72 14.32
CA GLY A 54 6.83 17.69 15.44
C GLY A 54 5.41 18.13 15.07
N LYS A 55 5.12 18.31 13.78
CA LYS A 55 3.77 18.63 13.29
C LYS A 55 3.00 17.32 13.05
N SER A 56 2.68 16.63 14.13
CA SER A 56 1.78 15.49 14.14
C SER A 56 0.45 15.86 14.82
N MET A 57 -0.59 15.12 14.48
CA MET A 57 -1.87 15.13 15.18
C MET A 57 -2.22 13.71 15.53
N GLU A 58 -2.82 13.51 16.70
CA GLU A 58 -3.34 12.20 17.07
C GLU A 58 -4.47 11.80 16.14
N HIS A 59 -4.58 10.50 15.86
CA HIS A 59 -5.60 9.98 14.96
C HIS A 59 -7.00 10.39 15.40
N SER A 60 -7.29 10.37 16.70
CA SER A 60 -8.57 10.81 17.26
C SER A 60 -8.90 12.26 16.92
N GLN A 61 -7.92 13.16 17.01
CA GLN A 61 -8.07 14.59 16.68
C GLN A 61 -8.30 14.77 15.18
N VAL A 62 -7.55 14.05 14.34
CA VAL A 62 -7.76 14.06 12.88
C VAL A 62 -9.17 13.61 12.54
N MET A 63 -9.65 12.53 13.15
CA MET A 63 -11.00 12.00 12.91
C MET A 63 -12.09 12.95 13.39
N GLU A 64 -11.91 13.61 14.54
CA GLU A 64 -12.86 14.60 15.04
C GLU A 64 -12.96 15.80 14.09
N GLU A 65 -11.83 16.40 13.70
CA GLU A 65 -11.80 17.54 12.78
C GLU A 65 -12.36 17.17 11.40
N THR A 66 -12.07 15.95 10.92
CA THR A 66 -12.58 15.46 9.63
C THR A 66 -14.10 15.27 9.67
N LYS A 67 -14.64 14.73 10.77
CA LYS A 67 -16.09 14.60 10.98
C LYS A 67 -16.78 15.97 11.04
N LYS A 68 -16.18 16.94 11.73
CA LYS A 68 -16.70 18.32 11.78
C LYS A 68 -16.71 18.98 10.41
N ARG A 69 -15.63 18.82 9.64
CA ARG A 69 -15.45 19.50 8.34
C ARG A 69 -16.23 18.82 7.20
N TYR A 70 -16.35 17.50 7.24
CA TYR A 70 -17.01 16.71 6.20
C TYR A 70 -18.07 15.77 6.78
N PRO A 71 -19.11 16.30 7.47
CA PRO A 71 -20.07 15.48 8.20
C PRO A 71 -20.82 14.50 7.29
N ASN A 72 -21.01 14.85 6.02
CA ASN A 72 -21.71 14.02 5.04
C ASN A 72 -20.95 12.73 4.67
N LEU A 73 -19.63 12.66 4.89
CA LEU A 73 -18.84 11.45 4.65
C LEU A 73 -18.99 10.40 5.78
N PHE A 74 -19.62 10.78 6.89
CA PHE A 74 -19.79 9.95 8.09
C PHE A 74 -21.25 9.67 8.43
N LYS A 75 -22.18 10.07 7.56
CA LYS A 75 -23.60 9.69 7.67
C LYS A 75 -23.77 8.31 7.05
N GLY A 76 -23.80 7.29 7.90
CA GLY A 76 -24.27 5.94 7.57
C GLY A 76 -25.71 5.77 7.99
#